data_AF-A0A9P6NRX1-F1
#
_entry.id   AF-A0A9P6NRX1-F1
#
_cell.length_a   1.000
_cell.length_b   1.000
_cell.length_c   1.000
_cell.angle_alpha   90.00
_cell.angle_beta   90.00
_cell.angle_gamma   90.00
#
_symmetry.space_group_name_H-M   'P 1'
#
loop_
_entity.id
_entity.type
_entity.pdbx_description
1 polymer ?
#
loop_
_entity_poly.entity_id
_entity_poly.type
_entity_poly.pdbx_seq_one_letter_code
_entity_poly.pdbx_strand_id
1 'polypeptide(L)'
;GDDTTSMWSALQELHLDLSSASKMYWLKSLVTERMEGDNVDAYLDKVQMLHDHLDSLVTPENPLRTDDILAAAISLAVPTDWQHTLTALLQHPNVTSSEIISALRSEGVRR
;
A
#
# COMPACT_ATOMS: atom_id res chain seq x y z
N GLY A 1 -26.06 14.54 -8.92
CA GLY A 1 -25.03 13.80 -9.67
C GLY A 1 -23.79 14.64 -9.78
N ASP A 2 -23.24 15.04 -8.62
CA ASP A 2 -22.09 15.96 -8.51
C ASP A 2 -21.25 15.57 -7.26
N ASP A 3 -21.91 14.99 -6.24
CA ASP A 3 -21.23 14.46 -5.03
C ASP A 3 -20.21 13.35 -5.30
N THR A 4 -20.46 12.42 -6.22
CA THR A 4 -19.51 11.35 -6.50
C THR A 4 -18.23 11.90 -7.10
N THR A 5 -18.33 12.74 -8.13
CA THR A 5 -17.18 13.38 -8.78
C THR A 5 -16.41 14.31 -7.85
N SER A 6 -17.09 14.99 -6.93
CA SER A 6 -16.44 15.80 -5.89
C SER A 6 -15.72 14.95 -4.83
N MET A 7 -16.25 13.78 -4.48
CA MET A 7 -15.61 12.85 -3.54
C MET A 7 -14.38 12.17 -4.16
N TRP A 8 -14.46 11.81 -5.45
CA TRP A 8 -13.34 11.29 -6.24
C TRP A 8 -12.23 12.33 -6.39
N SER A 9 -12.59 13.59 -6.67
CA SER A 9 -11.63 14.70 -6.74
C SER A 9 -11.00 15.00 -5.38
N ALA A 10 -11.76 14.91 -4.28
CA ALA A 10 -11.25 15.11 -2.92
C ALA A 10 -10.33 13.95 -2.46
N LEU A 11 -10.61 12.71 -2.89
CA LEU A 11 -9.72 11.56 -2.69
C LEU A 11 -8.43 11.69 -3.51
N GLN A 12 -8.51 12.25 -4.72
CA GLN A 12 -7.34 12.62 -5.53
C GLN A 12 -6.58 13.83 -4.95
N GLU A 13 -7.22 14.83 -4.35
CA GLU A 13 -6.51 15.98 -3.75
C GLU A 13 -5.83 15.62 -2.42
N LEU A 14 -6.28 14.56 -1.74
CA LEU A 14 -5.53 13.93 -0.65
C LEU A 14 -4.32 13.11 -1.15
N HIS A 15 -3.99 13.16 -2.45
CA HIS A 15 -2.74 12.63 -2.99
C HIS A 15 -1.53 13.29 -2.32
N LEU A 16 -1.02 12.62 -1.29
CA LEU A 16 0.37 12.15 -1.39
C LEU A 16 0.55 11.61 -2.81
N ASP A 17 1.51 12.13 -3.56
CA ASP A 17 1.82 11.74 -4.93
C ASP A 17 2.29 10.27 -4.98
N LEU A 18 1.32 9.36 -4.86
CA LEU A 18 1.47 7.90 -4.78
C LEU A 18 1.49 7.27 -6.17
N SER A 19 1.56 8.07 -7.23
CA SER A 19 1.86 7.61 -8.59
C SER A 19 3.18 6.82 -8.67
N SER A 20 4.05 7.01 -7.68
CA SER A 20 5.33 6.33 -7.50
C SER A 20 5.30 5.16 -6.49
N ALA A 21 4.17 4.90 -5.84
CA ALA A 21 4.07 3.89 -4.79
C ALA A 21 4.23 2.47 -5.34
N SER A 22 5.00 1.64 -4.63
CA SER A 22 5.32 0.27 -5.06
C SER A 22 4.09 -0.65 -5.08
N LYS A 23 4.14 -1.74 -5.86
CA LYS A 23 3.13 -2.82 -5.83
C LYS A 23 2.89 -3.34 -4.41
N MET A 24 3.94 -3.38 -3.60
CA MET A 24 3.87 -3.83 -2.20
C MET A 24 3.01 -2.91 -1.34
N TYR A 25 3.06 -1.60 -1.58
CA TYR A 25 2.21 -0.63 -0.89
C TYR A 25 0.75 -0.88 -1.21
N TRP A 26 0.39 -0.97 -2.50
CA TRP A 26 -1.00 -1.21 -2.91
C TRP A 26 -1.51 -2.57 -2.46
N LEU A 27 -0.68 -3.62 -2.58
CA LEU A 27 -0.99 -4.95 -2.06
C LEU A 27 -1.24 -4.92 -0.55
N LYS A 28 -0.37 -4.27 0.23
CA LYS A 28 -0.56 -4.10 1.68
C LYS A 28 -1.88 -3.40 1.97
N SER A 29 -2.12 -2.25 1.35
CA SER A 29 -3.33 -1.46 1.54
C SER A 29 -4.59 -2.29 1.24
N LEU A 30 -4.61 -2.99 0.10
CA LEU A 30 -5.71 -3.85 -0.33
C LEU A 30 -6.04 -4.94 0.71
N VAL A 31 -5.02 -5.64 1.25
CA VAL A 31 -5.26 -6.74 2.21
C VAL A 31 -5.51 -6.24 3.64
N THR A 32 -5.13 -4.99 3.97
CA THR A 32 -5.42 -4.37 5.27
C THR A 32 -6.76 -3.67 5.33
N GLU A 33 -7.35 -3.31 4.19
CA GLU A 33 -8.57 -2.53 4.17
C GLU A 33 -9.69 -3.25 4.93
N ARG A 34 -10.39 -2.52 5.80
CA ARG A 34 -11.49 -3.04 6.60
C ARG A 34 -12.70 -2.17 6.38
N MET A 35 -13.87 -2.79 6.34
CA MET A 35 -15.12 -2.07 6.34
C MET A 35 -15.27 -1.33 7.67
N GLU A 36 -15.52 -0.03 7.59
CA GLU A 36 -15.83 0.83 8.74
C GLU A 36 -17.32 1.17 8.72
N GLY A 37 -17.99 1.03 9.87
CA GLY A 37 -19.43 1.25 9.97
C GLY A 37 -20.25 0.22 9.20
N ASP A 38 -21.33 0.67 8.56
CA ASP A 38 -22.35 -0.14 7.89
C ASP A 38 -22.50 0.15 6.39
N ASN A 39 -21.66 1.04 5.83
CA ASN A 39 -21.69 1.36 4.40
C ASN A 39 -20.84 0.38 3.57
N VAL A 40 -21.47 -0.70 3.09
CA VAL A 40 -20.83 -1.73 2.27
C VAL A 40 -20.36 -1.17 0.93
N ASP A 41 -21.16 -0.32 0.29
CA ASP A 41 -20.85 0.20 -1.05
C ASP A 41 -19.57 1.04 -1.03
N ALA A 42 -19.41 1.92 -0.04
CA ALA A 42 -18.19 2.70 0.12
C ALA A 42 -16.93 1.83 0.35
N TYR A 43 -17.07 0.74 1.10
CA TYR A 43 -15.99 -0.22 1.29
C TYR A 43 -15.62 -0.93 -0.02
N LEU A 44 -16.62 -1.39 -0.80
CA LEU A 44 -16.40 -2.05 -2.08
C LEU A 44 -15.74 -1.11 -3.10
N ASP A 45 -16.20 0.13 -3.20
CA ASP A 45 -15.60 1.16 -4.06
C ASP A 45 -14.12 1.39 -3.71
N LYS A 46 -13.81 1.45 -2.41
CA LYS A 46 -12.42 1.63 -1.95
C LYS A 46 -11.53 0.43 -2.27
N VAL A 47 -12.02 -0.79 -2.05
CA VAL A 47 -11.28 -2.02 -2.40
C VAL A 47 -11.06 -2.13 -3.91
N GLN A 48 -12.04 -1.76 -4.73
CA GLN A 48 -11.92 -1.73 -6.19
C GLN A 48 -10.87 -0.71 -6.64
N MET A 49 -10.88 0.50 -6.07
CA MET A 49 -9.85 1.51 -6.36
C MET A 49 -8.43 1.01 -6.02
N LEU A 50 -8.26 0.37 -4.87
CA LEU A 50 -6.96 -0.22 -4.47
C LEU A 50 -6.52 -1.32 -5.44
N HIS A 51 -7.46 -2.16 -5.91
CA HIS A 51 -7.21 -3.16 -6.93
C HIS A 51 -6.76 -2.54 -8.25
N ASP A 52 -7.46 -1.53 -8.75
CA ASP A 52 -7.18 -0.91 -10.06
C ASP A 52 -5.80 -0.25 -10.08
N HIS A 53 -5.39 0.36 -8.96
CA HIS A 53 -4.03 0.86 -8.81
C HIS A 53 -2.99 -0.27 -8.82
N LEU A 54 -3.23 -1.38 -8.11
CA LEU A 54 -2.30 -2.52 -8.14
C LEU A 54 -2.21 -3.14 -9.54
N ASP A 55 -3.35 -3.34 -10.21
CA ASP A 55 -3.43 -3.91 -11.55
C ASP A 55 -2.68 -3.06 -12.58
N SER A 56 -2.80 -1.73 -12.49
CA SER A 56 -2.08 -0.80 -13.37
C SER A 56 -0.55 -0.91 -13.29
N LEU A 57 -0.02 -1.43 -12.17
CA LEU A 57 1.43 -1.62 -11.94
C LEU A 57 1.93 -3.01 -12.32
N VAL A 58 1.03 -3.99 -12.47
CA VAL A 58 1.37 -5.38 -12.80
C VAL A 58 1.33 -5.56 -14.31
N THR A 59 2.51 -5.61 -14.93
CA THR A 59 2.66 -5.84 -16.37
C THR A 59 3.47 -7.11 -16.64
N PRO A 60 3.48 -7.64 -17.88
CA PRO A 60 4.36 -8.77 -18.22
C PRO A 60 5.84 -8.50 -17.91
N GLU A 61 6.29 -7.26 -18.07
CA GLU A 61 7.66 -6.81 -17.78
C GLU A 61 7.88 -6.56 -16.27
N ASN A 62 6.81 -6.29 -15.53
CA ASN A 62 6.82 -6.02 -14.09
C ASN A 62 5.78 -6.87 -13.35
N PRO A 63 5.91 -8.21 -13.35
CA PRO A 63 4.91 -9.09 -12.75
C PRO A 63 4.86 -8.91 -11.23
N LEU A 64 3.75 -9.30 -10.61
CA LEU A 64 3.68 -9.44 -9.16
C LEU A 64 4.52 -10.64 -8.73
N ARG A 65 5.57 -10.41 -7.92
CA ARG A 65 6.52 -11.44 -7.49
C ARG A 65 6.20 -11.93 -6.09
N THR A 66 6.67 -13.12 -5.76
CA THR A 66 6.64 -13.64 -4.39
C THR A 66 7.38 -12.74 -3.41
N ASP A 67 8.40 -12.00 -3.88
CA ASP A 67 9.11 -10.98 -3.10
C ASP A 67 8.19 -9.82 -2.68
N ASP A 68 7.32 -9.34 -3.60
CA ASP A 68 6.35 -8.28 -3.32
C ASP A 68 5.35 -8.72 -2.23
N ILE A 69 4.93 -9.99 -2.29
CA ILE A 69 4.02 -10.60 -1.29
C ILE A 69 4.71 -10.72 0.07
N LEU A 70 5.96 -11.19 0.10
CA LEU A 70 6.74 -11.30 1.34
C LEU A 70 6.92 -9.92 1.99
N ALA A 71 7.28 -8.91 1.20
CA ALA A 71 7.44 -7.54 1.66
C ALA A 71 6.15 -6.95 2.23
N ALA A 72 5.01 -7.17 1.56
CA ALA A 72 3.71 -6.78 2.07
C ALA A 72 3.41 -7.50 3.40
N ALA A 73 3.59 -8.82 3.46
CA ALA A 73 3.35 -9.62 4.67
C ALA A 73 4.20 -9.19 5.87
N ILE A 74 5.49 -8.93 5.67
CA ILE A 74 6.37 -8.38 6.71
C ILE A 74 5.83 -7.03 7.20
N SER A 75 5.40 -6.17 6.27
CA SER A 75 4.88 -4.85 6.58
C SER A 75 3.55 -4.87 7.35
N LEU A 76 2.81 -5.99 7.30
CA LEU A 76 1.60 -6.24 8.12
C LEU A 76 1.95 -6.72 9.52
N ALA A 77 2.98 -7.53 9.65
CA ALA A 77 3.36 -8.18 10.90
C ALA A 77 4.09 -7.23 11.88
N VAL A 78 4.60 -6.11 11.37
CA VAL A 78 5.39 -5.16 12.14
C VAL A 78 4.49 -4.21 12.96
N PRO A 79 4.78 -3.99 14.25
CA PRO A 79 4.00 -3.11 15.12
C PRO A 79 3.90 -1.66 14.63
N THR A 80 2.84 -0.95 15.02
CA THR A 80 2.57 0.44 14.58
C THR A 80 3.71 1.41 14.90
N ASP A 81 4.39 1.23 16.03
CA ASP A 81 5.54 2.04 16.44
C ASP A 81 6.77 1.86 15.54
N TRP A 82 6.80 0.83 14.68
CA TRP A 82 7.83 0.57 13.67
C TRP A 82 7.39 0.97 12.25
N GLN A 83 6.14 1.41 12.06
CA GLN A 83 5.61 1.71 10.73
C GLN A 83 6.29 2.92 10.07
N HIS A 84 6.79 3.88 10.85
CA HIS A 84 7.52 5.04 10.32
C HIS A 84 8.76 4.61 9.50
N THR A 85 9.46 3.55 9.94
CA THR A 85 10.60 2.97 9.22
C THR A 85 10.18 2.33 7.91
N LEU A 86 8.99 1.73 7.87
CA LEU A 86 8.47 0.98 6.72
C LEU A 86 7.81 1.88 5.66
N THR A 87 7.05 2.89 6.08
CA THR A 87 6.30 3.74 5.15
C THR A 87 7.22 4.48 4.19
N ALA A 88 8.36 5.01 4.67
CA ALA A 88 9.34 5.67 3.82
C ALA A 88 9.99 4.70 2.79
N LEU A 89 10.18 3.43 3.15
CA LEU A 89 10.74 2.42 2.25
C LEU A 89 9.71 1.96 1.21
N LEU A 90 8.47 1.70 1.61
CA LEU A 90 7.43 1.19 0.71
C LEU A 90 6.98 2.22 -0.34
N GLN A 91 7.21 3.51 -0.07
CA GLN A 91 6.97 4.61 -1.00
C GLN A 91 8.03 4.70 -2.10
N HIS A 92 9.18 4.02 -1.96
CA HIS A 92 10.19 3.98 -3.01
C HIS A 92 9.88 2.86 -4.03
N PRO A 93 9.97 3.16 -5.34
CA PRO A 93 9.82 2.14 -6.37
C PRO A 93 10.98 1.13 -6.29
N ASN A 94 10.68 -0.14 -6.55
CA ASN A 94 11.64 -1.27 -6.61
C ASN A 94 12.31 -1.69 -5.29
N VAL A 95 11.78 -1.28 -4.14
CA VAL A 95 12.26 -1.84 -2.87
C VAL A 95 11.98 -3.34 -2.81
N THR A 96 12.96 -4.09 -2.36
CA THR A 96 12.90 -5.55 -2.21
C THR A 96 12.56 -5.95 -0.79
N SER A 97 12.06 -7.17 -0.59
CA SER A 97 11.88 -7.72 0.76
C SER A 97 13.20 -7.74 1.55
N SER A 98 14.33 -7.93 0.88
CA SER A 98 15.66 -7.97 1.50
C SER A 98 16.07 -6.64 2.13
N GLU A 99 15.74 -5.53 1.47
CA GLU A 99 16.00 -4.17 1.98
C GLU A 99 15.10 -3.86 3.18
N ILE A 100 13.82 -4.27 3.10
CA ILE A 100 12.88 -4.14 4.23
C ILE A 100 13.38 -4.94 5.45
N ILE A 101 13.81 -6.19 5.25
CA ILE A 101 14.37 -7.03 6.33
C ILE A 101 15.62 -6.38 6.93
N SER A 102 16.52 -5.84 6.08
CA SER A 102 17.73 -5.17 6.54
C SER A 102 17.43 -3.95 7.40
N ALA A 103 16.50 -3.10 6.93
CA ALA A 103 16.07 -1.92 7.67
C ALA A 103 15.44 -2.27 9.03
N LEU A 104 14.56 -3.28 9.06
CA LEU A 104 13.95 -3.75 10.30
C LEU A 104 14.99 -4.31 11.29
N ARG A 105 15.97 -5.08 10.80
CA ARG A 105 17.06 -5.56 11.67
C ARG A 105 17.89 -4.41 12.24
N SER A 106 18.21 -3.41 11.43
CA SER A 106 18.95 -2.24 11.89
C SER A 106 18.17 -1.45 12.95
N GLU A 107 16.87 -1.26 12.74
CA GLU A 107 16.00 -0.59 13.70
C GLU A 107 15.91 -1.37 15.03
N GLY A 108 15.88 -2.70 14.96
CA GLY A 108 15.88 -3.56 16.15
C GLY A 108 17.17 -3.53 16.97
N VAL A 109 18.31 -3.17 16.37
CA VAL A 109 19.57 -2.92 17.10
C VAL A 109 19.59 -1.54 17.75
N ARG A 110 18.90 -0.56 17.14
CA ARG A 110 18.89 0.84 17.60
C ARG A 110 18.00 1.08 18.81
N ARG A 111 16.93 0.29 18.94
CA ARG A 111 15.95 0.35 20.04
C ARG A 111 16.50 -0.31 21.31
#